data_AF-A0A8S3AKF9-F1
#
_entry.id   AF-A0A8S3AKF9-F1
#
_cell.length_a   1.000
_cell.length_b   1.000
_cell.length_c   1.000
_cell.angle_alpha   90.00
_cell.angle_beta   90.00
_cell.angle_gamma   90.00
#
_symmetry.space_group_name_H-M   'P 1'
#
loop_
_entity.id
_entity.type
_entity.pdbx_description
1 polymer ?
#
loop_
_entity_poly.entity_id
_entity_poly.type
_entity_poly.pdbx_seq_one_letter_code
_entity_poly.pdbx_strand_id
1 'polypeptide(L)' 'HCDSFDPSPSSLQPYTFPSDAFDSLGCPRRTRILSTLIHGDVVCAVTIADQNKHIYTGGKGCVKVWDLKESIYNNTNANG' A
#
# COMPACT_ATOMS: atom_id res chain seq x y z
N HIS A 1 -49.21 11.77 5.61
CA HIS A 1 -48.54 12.17 6.85
C HIS A 1 -47.18 11.48 6.79
N CYS A 2 -46.13 12.25 6.52
CA CYS A 2 -44.78 11.72 6.36
C CYS A 2 -44.27 11.32 7.74
N ASP A 3 -44.14 10.02 7.98
CA ASP A 3 -43.52 9.52 9.21
C ASP A 3 -42.04 9.93 9.19
N SER A 4 -41.69 10.72 10.18
CA SER A 4 -40.39 11.35 10.35
C SER A 4 -39.35 10.28 10.65
N PHE A 5 -38.40 10.08 9.74
CA PHE A 5 -37.22 9.24 9.98
C PHE A 5 -36.28 10.00 10.91
N ASP A 6 -36.41 9.78 12.21
CA ASP A 6 -35.49 10.29 13.23
C ASP A 6 -34.17 9.50 13.17
N PRO A 7 -33.03 10.09 12.77
CA PRO A 7 -31.76 9.40 12.73
C PRO A 7 -31.18 9.38 14.16
N SER A 8 -31.72 8.50 15.01
CA SER A 8 -31.10 8.23 16.30
C SER A 8 -29.65 7.76 16.09
N PRO A 9 -28.64 8.27 16.83
CA PRO A 9 -27.21 8.00 16.62
C PRO A 9 -26.75 6.58 17.03
N SER A 10 -27.66 5.64 17.24
CA SER A 10 -27.40 4.22 17.38
C SER A 10 -27.53 3.57 15.99
N SER A 11 -26.50 3.50 15.15
CA SER A 11 -25.36 2.62 15.42
C SER A 11 -24.24 2.91 14.41
N LEU A 12 -23.38 3.89 14.68
CA LEU A 12 -22.04 3.91 14.06
C LEU A 12 -21.19 2.83 14.75
N GLN A 13 -21.60 1.57 14.62
CA GLN A 13 -20.81 0.43 15.07
C GLN A 13 -19.66 0.25 14.07
N PRO A 14 -18.40 0.19 14.54
CA PRO A 14 -17.27 -0.10 13.67
C PRO A 14 -17.49 -1.48 13.03
N TYR A 15 -17.39 -1.53 11.71
CA TYR A 15 -17.49 -2.78 10.98
C TYR A 15 -16.38 -3.73 11.44
N THR A 16 -16.77 -4.88 11.97
CA THR A 16 -15.82 -5.95 12.28
C THR A 16 -15.67 -6.79 11.02
N PHE A 17 -14.44 -6.97 10.54
CA PHE A 17 -14.19 -7.84 9.39
C PHE A 17 -14.68 -9.27 9.71
N PRO A 18 -15.47 -9.89 8.81
CA PRO A 18 -15.92 -11.26 8.99
C PRO A 18 -14.73 -12.22 8.94
N SER A 19 -14.86 -13.40 9.57
CA SER A 19 -13.77 -14.36 9.72
C SER A 19 -13.18 -14.85 8.39
N ASP A 20 -13.96 -14.80 7.32
CA ASP A 20 -13.62 -15.23 5.96
C ASP A 20 -13.18 -14.06 5.04
N ALA A 21 -13.06 -12.84 5.56
CA ALA A 21 -12.66 -11.65 4.79
C ALA A 21 -11.33 -11.83 4.03
N PHE A 22 -10.47 -12.73 4.51
CA PHE A 22 -9.14 -13.04 3.97
C PHE A 22 -9.04 -14.45 3.38
N ASP A 23 -10.18 -15.11 3.12
CA ASP A 23 -10.24 -16.42 2.47
C ASP A 23 -10.76 -16.37 1.04
N SER A 24 -11.07 -15.17 0.53
CA SER A 24 -11.55 -14.99 -0.84
C SER A 24 -10.47 -15.24 -1.91
N LEU A 25 -10.87 -15.80 -3.06
CA LEU A 25 -9.95 -16.01 -4.18
C LEU A 25 -9.39 -14.65 -4.64
N GLY A 26 -8.08 -14.47 -4.52
CA GLY A 26 -7.39 -13.22 -4.87
C GLY A 26 -7.05 -12.31 -3.69
N CYS A 27 -7.46 -12.66 -2.45
CA CYS A 27 -6.99 -11.90 -1.29
C CYS A 27 -5.50 -12.17 -1.00
N PRO A 28 -4.68 -11.13 -0.80
CA PRO A 28 -3.30 -11.32 -0.38
C PRO A 28 -3.22 -11.94 1.02
N ARG A 29 -2.55 -13.09 1.17
CA ARG A 29 -2.35 -13.77 2.47
C ARG A 29 -1.07 -13.36 3.20
N ARG A 30 -0.07 -12.90 2.46
CA ARG A 30 1.23 -12.53 3.00
C ARG A 30 1.88 -11.47 2.13
N THR A 31 2.41 -10.44 2.77
CA THR A 31 3.28 -9.46 2.14
C THR A 31 4.72 -9.87 2.37
N ARG A 32 5.56 -9.75 1.33
CA ARG A 32 7.00 -9.94 1.43
C ARG A 32 7.69 -8.65 0.97
N ILE A 33 8.71 -8.22 1.72
CA ILE A 33 9.58 -7.14 1.28
C ILE A 33 10.48 -7.67 0.17
N LEU A 34 10.40 -7.07 -1.02
CA LEU A 34 11.20 -7.46 -2.19
C LEU A 34 12.45 -6.59 -2.35
N SER A 35 12.34 -5.30 -2.05
CA SER A 35 13.47 -4.37 -2.07
C SER A 35 13.22 -3.21 -1.09
N THR A 36 14.32 -2.59 -0.65
CA THR A 36 14.31 -1.38 0.18
C THR A 36 14.96 -0.26 -0.60
N LEU A 37 14.21 0.81 -0.89
CA LEU A 37 14.68 1.93 -1.71
C LEU A 37 15.13 3.10 -0.82
N ILE A 38 16.42 3.41 -0.85
CA ILE A 38 17.02 4.40 0.05
C ILE A 38 16.91 5.82 -0.55
N HIS A 39 15.81 6.52 -0.25
CA HIS A 39 15.63 7.90 -0.70
C HIS A 39 16.61 8.88 -0.02
N GLY A 40 17.04 8.61 1.22
CA GLY A 40 18.01 9.40 1.97
C GLY A 40 17.41 10.50 2.86
N ASP A 41 16.11 10.78 2.72
CA ASP A 41 15.31 11.70 3.52
C ASP A 41 13.91 11.10 3.75
N VAL A 42 13.07 11.79 4.53
CA VAL A 42 11.66 11.44 4.71
C VAL A 42 10.95 11.41 3.35
N VAL A 43 10.28 10.30 3.07
CA VAL A 43 9.45 10.11 1.88
C VAL A 43 8.01 10.47 2.24
N CYS A 44 7.41 11.43 1.53
CA CYS A 44 6.03 11.86 1.75
C CYS A 44 5.06 11.31 0.70
N ALA A 45 5.55 10.90 -0.47
CA ALA A 45 4.74 10.35 -1.54
C ALA A 45 5.46 9.19 -2.23
N VAL A 46 4.68 8.17 -2.59
CA VAL A 46 5.14 7.04 -3.40
C VAL A 46 4.12 6.72 -4.49
N THR A 47 4.60 6.33 -5.67
CA THR A 47 3.73 5.84 -6.75
C THR A 47 4.47 4.79 -7.56
N ILE A 48 3.73 3.82 -8.08
CA ILE A 48 4.24 2.74 -8.90
C ILE A 48 3.69 2.93 -10.32
N ALA A 49 4.56 2.88 -11.33
CA ALA A 49 4.15 2.93 -12.72
C ALA A 49 3.31 1.71 -13.12
N ASP A 50 2.54 1.85 -14.20
CA ASP A 50 1.92 0.71 -14.85
C ASP A 50 2.98 -0.33 -15.23
N GLN A 51 2.61 -1.61 -15.10
CA GLN A 51 3.49 -2.78 -15.29
C GLN A 51 4.66 -2.89 -14.31
N ASN A 52 4.60 -2.22 -13.14
CA ASN A 52 5.59 -2.36 -12.05
C ASN A 52 7.04 -2.07 -12.48
N LYS A 53 7.28 -1.29 -13.55
CA LYS A 53 8.64 -1.05 -14.05
C LYS A 53 9.41 -0.06 -13.19
N HIS A 54 8.76 1.04 -12.84
CA HIS A 54 9.38 2.14 -12.12
C HIS A 54 8.64 2.44 -10.82
N ILE A 55 9.42 2.75 -9.79
CA ILE A 55 8.92 3.29 -8.53
C ILE A 55 9.38 4.73 -8.44
N TYR A 56 8.46 5.62 -8.05
CA TYR A 56 8.74 7.02 -7.79
C TYR A 56 8.62 7.28 -6.31
N THR A 57 9.68 7.77 -5.68
CA THR A 57 9.66 8.20 -4.27
C THR A 57 9.91 9.70 -4.22
N GLY A 58 8.98 10.45 -3.61
CA GLY A 58 9.06 11.90 -3.42
C GLY A 58 9.45 12.25 -1.98
N GLY A 59 10.47 13.10 -1.85
CA GLY A 59 10.95 13.62 -0.57
C GLY A 59 11.17 15.12 -0.62
N LYS A 60 12.16 15.65 0.11
CA LYS A 60 12.41 17.09 0.22
C LYS A 60 12.85 17.69 -1.14
N GLY A 61 11.89 18.24 -1.88
CA GLY A 61 12.12 18.99 -3.12
C GLY A 61 12.61 18.15 -4.31
N CYS A 62 12.63 16.82 -4.19
CA CYS A 62 13.03 15.94 -5.28
C CYS A 62 12.18 14.67 -5.34
N VAL A 63 12.16 14.08 -6.53
CA VAL A 63 11.61 12.75 -6.79
C VAL A 63 12.74 11.88 -7.30
N LYS A 64 12.91 10.69 -6.72
CA LYS A 64 13.85 9.67 -7.20
C LYS A 64 13.08 8.59 -7.94
N VAL A 65 13.66 8.12 -9.05
CA VAL A 65 13.11 7.04 -9.87
C VAL A 65 13.97 5.81 -9.67
N TRP A 66 13.32 4.67 -9.47
CA TRP A 66 13.96 3.38 -9.27
C TRP A 66 13.44 2.40 -10.30
N ASP A 67 14.32 1.65 -10.95
CA ASP A 67 13.91 0.47 -11.74
C ASP A 67 13.67 -0.70 -10.77
N LEU A 68 12.46 -1.27 -10.80
CA LEU A 68 12.09 -2.36 -9.89
C LEU A 68 12.99 -3.59 -10.09
N LYS A 69 13.28 -3.97 -11.34
CA LYS A 69 14.07 -5.17 -11.64
C LYS A 69 15.49 -5.02 -11.13
N GLU A 70 16.08 -3.85 -11.38
CA GLU A 70 17.41 -3.52 -10.89
C GLU A 70 17.44 -3.50 -9.35
N SER A 71 16.45 -2.88 -8.72
CA SER A 71 16.36 -2.81 -7.25
C SER A 71 16.27 -4.19 -6.60
N ILE A 72 15.53 -5.12 -7.21
CA ILE A 72 15.40 -6.49 -6.73
C ILE A 72 16.72 -7.23 -6.92
N TYR A 73 17.32 -7.17 -8.12
CA TYR A 73 18.58 -7.84 -8.41
C TYR A 73 19.68 -7.44 -7.41
N ASN A 74 19.85 -6.14 -7.19
CA ASN A 74 20.83 -5.60 -6.25
C ASN A 74 20.56 -6.05 -4.81
N ASN A 75 19.29 -6.20 -4.42
CA ASN A 75 18.93 -6.67 -3.08
C ASN A 75 19.27 -8.15 -2.87
N THR A 76 19.06 -9.00 -3.87
CA THR A 76 19.45 -10.43 -3.81
C THR A 76 20.95 -10.60 -3.61
N ASN A 77 21.77 -9.79 -4.28
CA ASN A 77 23.23 -9.92 -4.23
C ASN A 77 23.85 -9.31 -2.96
N ALA A 78 23.18 -8.35 -2.31
CA ALA A 78 23.65 -7.76 -1.06
C ALA A 78 23.42 -8.66 0.17
N ASN A 79 22.61 -9.73 0.04
CA ASN A 79 22.32 -10.71 1.09
C ASN A 79 22.98 -12.08 0.83
N GLY A 80 23.93 -12.16 -0.11
CA GLY A 80 24.70 -13.35 -0.46
C GLY A 80 26.15 -13.28 0.05
#